data_AF-A0A3P1WTI2-F1
#
_entry.id   AF-A0A3P1WTI2-F1
#
_cell.length_a   1.000
_cell.length_b   1.000
_cell.length_c   1.000
_cell.angle_alpha   90.00
_cell.angle_beta   90.00
_cell.angle_gamma   90.00
#
_symmetry.space_group_name_H-M   'P 1'
#
loop_
_entity.id
_entity.type
_entity.pdbx_description
1 polymer ?
#
loop_
_entity_poly.entity_id
_entity_poly.type
_entity_poly.pdbx_seq_one_letter_code
_entity_poly.pdbx_strand_id
1 'polypeptide(L)'
;DLARLAEKRGYHRYWLAEHHNMTGIASAATSVLIGYLAANTTTLHLGSGGVMLPNHSPLVIAEQFGTLNTLYPGRIDLGLGRAPGSDQRTMMALRRHMSGDIDNFPRDVAELVDWF
;
A
#
# COMPACT_ATOMS: atom_id res chain seq x y z
N ASP A 1 0.80 -18.66 -4.27
CA ASP A 1 0.36 -19.83 -3.48
C ASP A 1 -0.09 -19.53 -2.06
N LEU A 2 0.69 -18.80 -1.24
CA LEU A 2 0.33 -18.52 0.16
C LEU A 2 -1.03 -17.82 0.33
N ALA A 3 -1.34 -16.81 -0.46
CA ALA A 3 -2.65 -16.13 -0.38
C ALA A 3 -3.83 -17.07 -0.65
N ARG A 4 -3.73 -17.91 -1.70
CA ARG A 4 -4.74 -18.94 -1.99
C ARG A 4 -4.88 -19.97 -0.87
N LEU A 5 -3.76 -20.35 -0.25
CA LEU A 5 -3.79 -21.27 0.89
C LEU A 5 -4.45 -20.60 2.10
N ALA A 6 -4.12 -19.34 2.40
CA ALA A 6 -4.73 -18.57 3.47
C ALA A 6 -6.25 -18.47 3.28
N GLU A 7 -6.71 -18.13 2.08
CA GLU A 7 -8.13 -18.11 1.72
C GLU A 7 -8.81 -19.47 1.97
N LYS A 8 -8.22 -20.57 1.47
CA LYS A 8 -8.73 -21.94 1.70
C LYS A 8 -8.79 -22.33 3.18
N ARG A 9 -7.94 -21.72 4.02
CA ARG A 9 -7.91 -21.95 5.47
C ARG A 9 -8.85 -21.01 6.25
N GLY A 10 -9.62 -20.18 5.57
CA GLY A 10 -10.61 -19.30 6.18
C GLY A 10 -10.03 -18.02 6.77
N TYR A 11 -8.80 -17.63 6.39
CA TYR A 11 -8.31 -16.30 6.75
C TYR A 11 -9.11 -15.23 6.01
N HIS A 12 -9.40 -14.13 6.70
CA HIS A 12 -10.20 -13.04 6.14
C HIS A 12 -9.35 -11.98 5.43
N ARG A 13 -8.15 -11.67 5.95
CA ARG A 13 -7.30 -10.57 5.44
C ARG A 13 -5.86 -11.05 5.25
N TYR A 14 -5.22 -10.54 4.21
CA TYR A 14 -3.80 -10.72 3.93
C TYR A 14 -3.16 -9.36 3.68
N TRP A 15 -2.16 -9.03 4.48
CA TRP A 15 -1.51 -7.71 4.48
C TRP A 15 -0.11 -7.78 3.87
N LEU A 16 0.22 -6.81 3.02
CA LEU A 16 1.56 -6.62 2.45
C LEU A 16 2.19 -5.35 3.01
N ALA A 17 3.35 -5.47 3.65
CA ALA A 17 4.04 -4.32 4.23
C ALA A 17 4.93 -3.62 3.19
N GLU A 18 4.68 -2.34 2.90
CA GLU A 18 5.56 -1.58 2.01
C GLU A 18 6.90 -1.30 2.71
N HIS A 19 7.99 -1.79 2.12
CA HIS A 19 9.36 -1.44 2.50
C HIS A 19 10.22 -1.33 1.26
N HIS A 20 11.20 -0.42 1.30
CA HIS A 20 12.16 -0.23 0.22
C HIS A 20 13.57 -0.57 0.70
N ASN A 21 14.34 -1.20 -0.19
CA ASN A 21 15.74 -1.58 0.06
C ASN A 21 15.98 -2.34 1.38
N MET A 22 15.01 -3.18 1.79
CA MET A 22 15.10 -4.00 3.00
C MET A 22 15.16 -5.48 2.63
N THR A 23 16.30 -6.12 2.92
CA THR A 23 16.48 -7.56 2.70
C THR A 23 15.42 -8.35 3.46
N GLY A 24 14.76 -9.29 2.76
CA GLY A 24 13.73 -10.15 3.34
C GLY A 24 12.30 -9.61 3.20
N ILE A 25 12.09 -8.40 2.67
CA ILE A 25 10.75 -7.86 2.38
C ILE A 25 10.61 -7.58 0.88
N ALA A 26 9.80 -8.39 0.21
CA ALA A 26 9.61 -8.33 -1.24
C ALA A 26 8.31 -7.63 -1.65
N SER A 27 7.94 -6.53 -0.96
CA SER A 27 6.66 -5.83 -1.15
C SER A 27 6.77 -4.32 -1.40
N ALA A 28 7.89 -3.85 -1.96
CA ALA A 28 8.08 -2.45 -2.32
C ALA A 28 7.00 -1.90 -3.29
N ALA A 29 6.65 -2.66 -4.33
CA ALA A 29 5.56 -2.31 -5.25
C ALA A 29 4.21 -2.87 -4.74
N THR A 30 3.75 -2.36 -3.59
CA THR A 30 2.63 -2.93 -2.84
C THR A 30 1.33 -3.05 -3.65
N SER A 31 0.90 -1.99 -4.35
CA SER A 31 -0.35 -2.01 -5.14
C SER A 31 -0.31 -3.02 -6.29
N VAL A 32 0.85 -3.17 -6.95
CA VAL A 32 1.06 -4.18 -8.00
C VAL A 32 0.88 -5.60 -7.44
N LEU A 33 1.46 -5.88 -6.28
CA LEU A 33 1.33 -7.19 -5.64
C LEU A 33 -0.09 -7.46 -5.16
N ILE A 34 -0.78 -6.45 -4.60
CA ILE A 34 -2.20 -6.57 -4.24
C ILE A 34 -3.01 -6.95 -5.47
N GLY A 35 -2.84 -6.26 -6.60
CA GLY A 35 -3.53 -6.58 -7.85
C GLY A 35 -3.25 -8.01 -8.33
N TYR A 36 -1.99 -8.44 -8.30
CA TYR A 36 -1.61 -9.81 -8.64
C TYR A 36 -2.29 -10.83 -7.73
N LEU A 37 -2.34 -10.61 -6.41
CA LEU A 37 -2.98 -11.52 -5.48
C LEU A 37 -4.51 -11.51 -5.61
N ALA A 38 -5.11 -10.34 -5.90
CA ALA A 38 -6.56 -10.17 -6.05
C ALA A 38 -7.08 -10.91 -7.28
N ALA A 39 -6.31 -10.90 -8.38
CA ALA A 39 -6.59 -11.69 -9.57
C ALA A 39 -6.55 -13.21 -9.32
N ASN A 40 -5.93 -13.63 -8.21
CA ASN A 40 -5.64 -15.03 -7.91
C ASN A 40 -6.36 -15.56 -6.66
N THR A 41 -7.28 -14.79 -6.07
CA THR A 41 -8.11 -15.12 -4.90
C THR A 41 -9.55 -14.63 -5.11
N THR A 42 -10.55 -15.20 -4.44
CA THR A 42 -11.98 -14.96 -4.73
C THR A 42 -12.76 -14.30 -3.60
N THR A 43 -12.35 -14.46 -2.35
CA THR A 43 -13.03 -13.93 -1.15
C THR A 43 -12.07 -13.24 -0.17
N LEU A 44 -10.77 -13.53 -0.26
CA LEU A 44 -9.76 -12.95 0.62
C LEU A 44 -9.67 -11.44 0.43
N HIS A 45 -9.68 -10.69 1.54
CA HIS A 45 -9.38 -9.27 1.53
C HIS A 45 -7.87 -9.06 1.49
N LEU A 46 -7.43 -8.15 0.63
CA LEU A 46 -6.03 -7.85 0.40
C LEU A 46 -5.77 -6.40 0.70
N GLY A 47 -4.75 -6.13 1.51
CA GLY A 47 -4.44 -4.77 1.89
C GLY A 47 -2.98 -4.45 2.06
N SER A 48 -2.70 -3.16 2.07
CA SER A 48 -1.39 -2.63 2.46
C SER A 48 -1.30 -2.60 3.99
N GLY A 49 -0.27 -3.22 4.56
CA GLY A 49 0.10 -3.09 5.97
C GLY A 49 0.71 -1.72 6.30
N GLY A 50 0.28 -0.68 5.58
CA GLY A 50 0.90 0.63 5.46
C GLY A 50 1.50 0.83 4.07
N VAL A 51 0.84 1.62 3.22
CA VAL A 51 1.52 2.40 2.18
C VAL A 51 2.30 3.49 2.89
N MET A 52 3.60 3.62 2.64
CA MET A 52 4.43 4.65 3.26
C MET A 52 4.10 6.00 2.61
N LEU A 53 2.95 6.57 2.96
CA LEU A 53 2.34 7.74 2.29
C LEU A 53 3.32 8.90 2.10
N PRO A 54 4.28 9.19 3.01
CA PRO A 54 5.29 10.24 2.79
C PRO A 54 6.25 10.01 1.62
N ASN A 55 6.19 8.85 0.94
CA ASN A 55 6.95 8.52 -0.27
C ASN A 55 6.13 8.69 -1.55
N HIS A 56 4.82 8.95 -1.46
CA HIS A 56 3.90 8.95 -2.59
C HIS A 56 3.07 10.24 -2.63
N SER A 57 2.53 10.56 -3.80
CA SER A 57 1.46 11.56 -3.91
C SER A 57 0.13 10.92 -3.43
N PRO A 58 -0.66 11.61 -2.58
CA PRO A 58 -1.99 11.14 -2.17
C PRO A 58 -2.89 10.76 -3.36
N LEU A 59 -2.94 11.60 -4.40
CA LEU A 59 -3.71 11.32 -5.62
C LEU A 59 -3.33 9.99 -6.27
N VAL A 60 -2.04 9.69 -6.39
CA VAL A 60 -1.58 8.43 -7.00
C VAL A 60 -2.04 7.23 -6.18
N ILE A 61 -2.05 7.34 -4.84
CA ILE A 61 -2.55 6.27 -3.97
C ILE A 61 -4.07 6.12 -4.12
N ALA A 62 -4.81 7.22 -4.19
CA ALA A 62 -6.26 7.20 -4.46
C ALA A 62 -6.58 6.50 -5.78
N GLU A 63 -5.90 6.87 -6.88
CA GLU A 63 -6.10 6.27 -8.20
C GLU A 63 -5.79 4.77 -8.20
N GLN A 64 -4.68 4.36 -7.58
CA GLN A 64 -4.29 2.95 -7.52
C GLN A 64 -5.30 2.12 -6.71
N PHE A 65 -5.63 2.53 -5.49
CA PHE A 65 -6.52 1.76 -4.62
C PHE A 65 -8.00 1.86 -5.05
N GLY A 66 -8.43 3.00 -5.58
CA GLY A 66 -9.74 3.16 -6.21
C GLY A 66 -9.89 2.26 -7.44
N THR A 67 -8.87 2.19 -8.29
CA THR A 67 -8.86 1.26 -9.44
C THR A 67 -8.88 -0.20 -8.98
N LEU A 68 -8.06 -0.57 -8.00
CA LEU A 68 -8.06 -1.92 -7.43
C LEU A 68 -9.43 -2.30 -6.85
N ASN A 69 -10.06 -1.40 -6.09
CA ASN A 69 -11.40 -1.63 -5.55
C ASN A 69 -12.47 -1.70 -6.66
N THR A 70 -12.30 -0.96 -7.75
CA THR A 70 -13.20 -1.08 -8.92
C THR A 70 -13.06 -2.44 -9.61
N LEU A 71 -11.83 -2.94 -9.76
CA LEU A 71 -11.56 -4.25 -10.38
C LEU A 71 -11.94 -5.43 -9.47
N TYR A 72 -11.82 -5.25 -8.15
CA TYR A 72 -12.01 -6.29 -7.15
C TYR A 72 -12.88 -5.79 -5.99
N PRO A 73 -14.17 -5.51 -6.25
CA PRO A 73 -15.05 -4.78 -5.32
C PRO A 73 -15.19 -5.47 -3.97
N GLY A 74 -15.08 -4.66 -2.91
CA GLY A 74 -15.35 -5.07 -1.54
C GLY A 74 -14.23 -5.90 -0.88
N ARG A 75 -13.06 -6.02 -1.51
CA ARG A 75 -11.95 -6.88 -1.01
C ARG A 75 -10.59 -6.18 -0.95
N ILE A 76 -10.53 -4.88 -1.16
CA ILE A 76 -9.27 -4.10 -1.16
C ILE A 76 -9.24 -3.19 0.07
N ASP A 77 -8.20 -3.32 0.88
CA ASP A 77 -8.00 -2.51 2.09
C ASP A 77 -6.77 -1.60 1.94
N LEU A 78 -6.95 -0.29 2.18
CA LEU A 78 -5.85 0.68 2.19
C LEU A 78 -5.42 0.98 3.63
N GLY A 79 -4.32 0.37 4.07
CA GLY A 79 -3.60 0.79 5.27
C GLY A 79 -2.55 1.83 4.93
N LEU A 80 -2.36 2.84 5.79
CA LEU A 80 -1.43 3.95 5.61
C LEU A 80 -0.36 3.94 6.72
N GLY A 81 0.87 4.22 6.33
CA GLY A 81 2.03 4.30 7.21
C GLY A 81 2.63 5.70 7.20
N ARG A 82 2.91 6.22 8.40
CA ARG A 82 3.58 7.52 8.60
C ARG A 82 5.11 7.46 8.47
N ALA A 83 5.68 6.27 8.62
CA ALA A 83 7.12 6.09 8.57
C ALA A 83 7.60 6.07 7.11
N PRO A 84 8.89 6.36 6.84
CA PRO A 84 9.42 6.27 5.49
C PRO A 84 9.62 4.81 5.01
N GLY A 85 9.67 3.83 5.91
CA GLY A 85 9.78 2.40 5.58
C GLY A 85 11.05 2.01 4.80
N SER A 86 12.14 2.77 4.97
CA SER A 86 13.32 2.67 4.12
C SER A 86 14.58 3.27 4.77
N ASP A 87 15.76 2.97 4.23
CA ASP A 87 17.01 3.66 4.55
C ASP A 87 17.09 5.08 3.94
N GLN A 88 18.04 5.89 4.43
CA GLN A 88 18.16 7.31 4.06
C GLN A 88 18.48 7.55 2.58
N ARG A 89 19.31 6.70 1.93
CA ARG A 89 19.63 6.88 0.50
C ARG A 89 18.40 6.63 -0.35
N THR A 90 17.67 5.58 -0.02
CA THR A 90 16.44 5.24 -0.72
C THR A 90 15.34 6.27 -0.47
N MET A 91 15.23 6.83 0.74
CA MET A 91 14.36 7.98 1.01
C MET A 91 14.66 9.17 0.11
N MET A 92 15.94 9.50 -0.10
CA MET A 92 16.34 10.59 -1.00
C MET A 92 15.98 10.29 -2.47
N ALA A 93 16.01 9.02 -2.88
CA ALA A 93 15.62 8.62 -4.23
C ALA A 93 14.09 8.64 -4.44
N LEU A 94 13.31 8.31 -3.40
CA LEU A 94 11.85 8.33 -3.44
C LEU A 94 11.27 9.74 -3.33
N ARG A 95 11.93 10.63 -2.57
CA ARG A 95 11.45 11.99 -2.30
C ARG A 95 11.93 12.99 -3.34
N ARG A 96 11.00 13.46 -4.18
CA ARG A 96 11.22 14.56 -5.14
C ARG A 96 11.23 15.97 -4.49
N HIS A 97 10.75 16.11 -3.25
CA HIS A 97 10.72 17.39 -2.53
C HIS A 97 11.20 17.25 -1.08
N MET A 98 12.35 17.85 -0.79
CA MET A 98 12.95 18.05 0.54
C MET A 98 12.16 19.05 1.42
N SER A 99 10.93 19.42 1.03
CA SER A 99 10.14 20.50 1.65
C SER A 99 8.91 20.01 2.42
N GLY A 100 8.57 18.72 2.35
CA GLY A 100 7.48 18.13 3.12
C GLY A 100 8.01 17.54 4.42
N ASP A 101 7.75 18.21 5.53
CA ASP A 101 8.07 17.68 6.85
C ASP A 101 7.33 16.35 7.08
N ILE A 102 7.93 15.42 7.83
CA ILE A 102 7.27 14.15 8.19
C ILE A 102 5.94 14.41 8.93
N ASP A 103 5.80 15.60 9.51
CA ASP A 103 4.60 16.12 10.18
C ASP A 103 3.41 16.39 9.23
N ASN A 104 3.57 16.30 7.91
CA ASN A 104 2.45 16.50 6.97
C ASN A 104 1.52 15.28 6.82
N PHE A 105 1.86 14.12 7.40
CA PHE A 105 1.06 12.90 7.24
C PHE A 105 -0.45 13.09 7.50
N PRO A 106 -0.91 13.81 8.55
CA PRO A 106 -2.34 14.05 8.75
C PRO A 106 -3.00 14.83 7.60
N ARG A 107 -2.27 15.78 6.99
CA ARG A 107 -2.75 16.54 5.84
C ARG A 107 -2.81 15.66 4.59
N ASP A 108 -1.79 14.85 4.35
CA ASP A 108 -1.75 13.93 3.21
C ASP A 108 -2.88 12.89 3.31
N VAL A 109 -3.21 12.43 4.53
CA VAL A 109 -4.36 11.55 4.78
C VAL A 109 -5.67 12.28 4.49
N ALA A 110 -5.83 13.53 4.92
CA ALA A 110 -7.02 14.31 4.63
C ALA A 110 -7.21 14.51 3.12
N GLU A 111 -6.15 14.91 2.41
CA GLU A 111 -6.16 15.04 0.96
C GLU A 111 -6.51 13.71 0.29
N LEU A 112 -5.94 12.60 0.75
CA LEU A 112 -6.24 11.27 0.22
C LEU A 112 -7.72 10.91 0.36
N VAL A 113 -8.32 11.20 1.52
CA VAL A 113 -9.74 10.93 1.80
C VAL A 113 -10.64 11.77 0.89
N ASP A 114 -10.28 13.01 0.58
CA ASP A 114 -11.05 13.90 -0.30
C ASP A 114 -11.16 13.39 -1.76
N TRP A 115 -10.34 12.41 -2.15
CA TRP A 115 -10.41 11.77 -3.47
C TRP A 115 -11.40 10.58 -3.56
N PHE A 116 -11.95 10.10 -2.44
CA PHE A 116 -12.91 8.99 -2.39
C PHE A 116 -14.35 9.47 -2.21
#